data_AF-A0A560X6I8-F1
#
_entry.id   AF-A0A560X6I8-F1
#
_cell.length_a   1.000
_cell.length_b   1.000
_cell.length_c   1.000
_cell.angle_alpha   90.00
_cell.angle_beta   90.00
_cell.angle_gamma   90.00
#
_symmetry.space_group_name_H-M   'P 1'
#
loop_
_entity.id
_entity.type
_entity.pdbx_description
1 polymer ?
#
loop_
_entity_poly.entity_id
_entity_poly.type
_entity_poly.pdbx_seq_one_letter_code
_entity_poly.pdbx_strand_id
1 'polypeptide(L)'
;MSIGNRVMRELGEVMRTSAGRVLDNEYADGFNSAANICVNVLSDAIDGLLAKIKSGDYLSDQEQALLSRLTELKAEMEEALRNFWESEPTGGQP
;
A
#
# COMPACT_ATOMS: atom_id res chain seq x y z
N MET A 1 -27.10 -29.24 -27.32
CA MET A 1 -26.99 -28.13 -26.34
C MET A 1 -27.43 -26.85 -27.02
N SER A 2 -28.33 -26.07 -26.40
CA SER A 2 -28.85 -24.82 -26.97
C SER A 2 -27.81 -23.70 -26.88
N ILE A 3 -27.70 -22.88 -27.93
CA ILE A 3 -26.86 -21.68 -28.00
C ILE A 3 -27.14 -20.75 -26.79
N GLY A 4 -28.40 -20.69 -26.33
CA GLY A 4 -28.79 -19.89 -25.16
C GLY A 4 -28.11 -20.32 -23.86
N ASN A 5 -27.85 -21.62 -23.66
CA ASN A 5 -27.15 -22.10 -22.46
C ASN A 5 -25.66 -21.78 -22.49
N ARG A 6 -25.08 -21.61 -23.69
CA ARG A 6 -23.66 -21.30 -23.88
C ARG A 6 -23.38 -19.82 -23.61
N VAL A 7 -24.26 -18.94 -24.13
CA VAL A 7 -24.20 -17.50 -23.91
C VAL A 7 -24.38 -17.13 -22.43
N MET A 8 -25.31 -17.78 -21.73
CA MET A 8 -25.51 -17.52 -20.29
C MET A 8 -24.33 -17.95 -19.43
N ARG A 9 -23.62 -19.02 -19.83
CA ARG A 9 -22.41 -19.47 -19.12
C ARG A 9 -21.26 -18.51 -19.32
N GLU A 10 -21.03 -18.06 -20.56
CA GLU A 10 -19.99 -17.08 -20.88
C GLU A 10 -20.26 -15.73 -20.20
N LEU A 11 -21.51 -15.28 -20.14
CA LEU A 11 -21.88 -14.05 -19.43
C LEU A 11 -21.66 -14.17 -17.91
N GLY A 12 -21.96 -15.33 -17.32
CA GLY A 12 -21.72 -15.61 -15.90
C GLY A 12 -20.22 -15.63 -15.55
N GLU A 13 -19.39 -16.20 -16.41
CA GLU A 13 -17.92 -16.18 -16.26
C GLU A 13 -17.38 -14.75 -16.34
N VAL A 14 -17.82 -13.95 -17.34
CA VAL A 14 -17.44 -12.54 -17.47
C VAL A 14 -17.85 -11.72 -16.24
N MET A 15 -19.08 -11.88 -15.76
CA MET A 15 -19.53 -11.17 -14.54
C MET A 15 -18.73 -11.58 -13.31
N ARG A 16 -18.40 -12.87 -13.16
CA ARG A 16 -17.58 -13.35 -12.04
C ARG A 16 -16.16 -12.79 -12.09
N THR A 17 -15.55 -12.76 -13.28
CA THR A 17 -14.23 -12.15 -13.49
C THR A 17 -14.26 -10.64 -13.25
N SER A 18 -15.30 -9.95 -13.71
CA SER A 18 -15.48 -8.51 -13.48
C SER A 18 -15.72 -8.18 -12.01
N ALA A 19 -16.55 -8.95 -11.30
CA ALA A 19 -16.77 -8.78 -9.87
C ALA A 19 -15.51 -9.07 -9.05
N GLY A 20 -14.76 -10.12 -9.40
CA GLY A 20 -13.45 -10.41 -8.80
C GLY A 20 -12.48 -9.24 -8.97
N ARG A 21 -12.35 -8.72 -10.20
CA ARG A 21 -11.49 -7.55 -10.49
C ARG A 21 -11.89 -6.29 -9.72
N VAL A 22 -13.20 -6.04 -9.54
CA VAL A 22 -13.67 -4.88 -8.77
C VAL A 22 -13.31 -5.04 -7.29
N LEU A 23 -13.52 -6.22 -6.72
CA LEU A 23 -13.16 -6.51 -5.32
C LEU A 23 -11.64 -6.46 -5.10
N ASP A 24 -10.86 -7.00 -6.03
CA ASP A 24 -9.40 -6.95 -5.99
C ASP A 24 -8.89 -5.50 -6.08
N ASN A 25 -9.51 -4.67 -6.93
CA ASN A 25 -9.19 -3.25 -7.03
C ASN A 25 -9.56 -2.47 -5.75
N GLU A 26 -10.75 -2.68 -5.19
CA GLU A 26 -11.17 -2.02 -3.95
C GLU A 26 -10.27 -2.43 -2.77
N TYR A 27 -9.87 -3.70 -2.72
CA TYR A 27 -8.91 -4.19 -1.74
C TYR A 27 -7.53 -3.55 -1.91
N ALA A 28 -7.01 -3.50 -3.15
CA ALA A 28 -5.74 -2.85 -3.47
C ALA A 28 -5.75 -1.36 -3.11
N ASP A 29 -6.82 -0.66 -3.45
CA ASP A 29 -6.99 0.77 -3.16
C ASP A 29 -7.08 1.02 -1.66
N GLY A 30 -7.81 0.17 -0.93
CA GLY A 30 -7.91 0.22 0.52
C GLY A 30 -6.57 -0.03 1.22
N PHE A 31 -5.85 -1.07 0.79
CA PHE A 31 -4.51 -1.40 1.29
C PHE A 31 -3.53 -0.25 1.03
N ASN A 32 -3.46 0.24 -0.21
CA ASN A 32 -2.58 1.35 -0.58
C ASN A 32 -2.91 2.62 0.20
N SER A 33 -4.20 2.93 0.41
CA SER A 33 -4.62 4.08 1.20
C SER A 33 -4.17 3.96 2.66
N ALA A 34 -4.38 2.81 3.29
CA ALA A 34 -3.95 2.57 4.67
C ALA A 34 -2.42 2.59 4.81
N ALA A 35 -1.70 1.94 3.89
CA ALA A 35 -0.25 1.94 3.80
C ALA A 35 0.30 3.37 3.70
N ASN A 36 -0.26 4.18 2.80
CA ASN A 36 0.15 5.57 2.62
C ASN A 36 -0.12 6.42 3.86
N ILE A 37 -1.25 6.24 4.55
CA ILE A 37 -1.53 6.96 5.82
C ILE A 37 -0.44 6.66 6.85
N CYS A 38 -0.08 5.39 7.04
CA CYS A 38 0.94 4.98 8.01
C CYS A 38 2.32 5.54 7.66
N VAL A 39 2.73 5.45 6.38
CA VAL A 39 4.02 5.99 5.91
C VAL A 39 4.06 7.51 6.03
N ASN A 40 2.95 8.20 5.72
CA ASN A 40 2.87 9.67 5.79
C ASN A 40 3.08 10.21 7.21
N VAL A 41 2.62 9.52 8.25
CA VAL A 41 2.88 9.92 9.64
C VAL A 41 4.39 10.00 9.92
N LEU A 42 5.17 9.04 9.40
CA LEU A 42 6.62 9.06 9.55
C LEU A 42 7.26 10.12 8.65
N SER A 43 6.79 10.26 7.41
CA SER A 43 7.25 11.30 6.49
C SER A 43 7.05 12.70 7.04
N ASP A 44 5.90 13.01 7.63
CA ASP A 44 5.59 14.33 8.20
C ASP A 44 6.54 14.67 9.36
N ALA A 45 6.85 13.67 10.21
CA ALA A 45 7.81 13.85 11.30
C ALA A 45 9.24 14.10 10.80
N ILE A 46 9.65 13.37 9.76
CA ILE A 46 10.94 13.57 9.08
C ILE A 46 10.98 14.96 8.44
N ASP A 47 9.93 15.35 7.72
CA ASP A 47 9.83 16.64 7.04
C ASP A 47 9.88 17.80 8.03
N GLY A 48 9.29 17.65 9.22
CA GLY A 48 9.42 18.63 10.30
C GLY A 48 10.87 18.86 10.74
N LEU A 49 11.66 17.79 10.88
CA LEU A 49 13.09 17.87 11.23
C LEU A 49 13.93 18.42 10.07
N LEU A 50 13.63 18.03 8.84
CA LEU A 50 14.28 18.57 7.64
C LEU A 50 13.93 20.04 7.41
N ALA A 51 12.72 20.48 7.78
CA ALA A 51 12.32 21.88 7.70
C ALA A 51 13.15 22.77 8.64
N LYS A 52 13.45 22.31 9.86
CA LYS A 52 14.39 22.99 10.77
C LYS A 52 15.77 23.16 10.16
N ILE A 53 16.30 22.10 9.53
CA ILE A 53 17.59 22.19 8.82
C ILE A 53 17.50 23.22 7.68
N LYS A 54 16.42 23.21 6.91
CA LYS A 54 16.21 24.15 5.79
C LYS A 54 16.04 25.60 6.25
N SER A 55 15.49 25.86 7.44
CA SER A 55 15.45 27.20 8.04
C SER A 55 16.80 27.65 8.61
N GLY A 56 17.83 26.81 8.58
CA GLY A 56 19.16 27.10 9.09
C GLY A 56 19.34 26.77 10.57
N ASP A 57 18.38 26.07 11.19
CA ASP A 57 18.52 25.58 12.55
C ASP A 57 19.37 24.30 12.58
N TYR A 58 20.16 24.16 13.65
CA TYR A 58 20.87 22.92 13.93
C TYR A 58 19.98 21.98 14.73
N LEU A 59 19.86 20.74 14.30
CA LEU A 59 19.26 19.68 15.10
C LEU A 59 20.17 19.36 16.28
N SER A 60 19.59 19.25 17.47
CA SER A 60 20.24 18.66 18.64
C SER A 60 20.64 17.20 18.39
N ASP A 61 21.54 16.65 19.19
CA ASP A 61 21.95 15.24 19.08
C ASP A 61 20.75 14.28 19.19
N GLN A 62 19.77 14.62 20.02
CA GLN A 62 18.53 13.85 20.16
C GLN A 62 17.67 13.91 18.90
N GLU A 63 17.56 15.09 18.28
CA GLU A 63 16.82 15.26 17.03
C GLU A 63 17.52 14.60 15.84
N GLN A 64 18.85 14.58 15.81
CA GLN A 64 19.62 13.84 14.81
C GLN A 64 19.43 12.33 14.96
N ALA A 65 19.49 11.81 16.19
CA ALA A 65 19.20 10.41 16.47
C ALA A 65 17.76 10.04 16.10
N LEU A 66 16.80 10.92 16.39
CA LEU A 66 15.41 10.75 16.02
C LEU A 66 15.22 10.73 14.50
N LEU A 67 15.85 11.66 13.77
CA LEU A 67 15.81 11.70 12.31
C LEU A 67 16.33 10.39 11.69
N SER A 68 17.45 9.89 12.19
CA SER A 68 18.01 8.60 11.75
C SER A 68 17.01 7.46 11.99
N ARG A 69 16.47 7.37 13.21
CA ARG A 69 15.56 6.27 13.57
C ARG A 69 14.24 6.32 12.81
N LEU A 70 13.68 7.52 12.58
CA LEU A 70 12.47 7.69 11.78
C LEU A 70 12.70 7.29 10.32
N THR A 71 13.85 7.64 9.76
CA THR A 71 14.23 7.28 8.39
C THR A 71 14.34 5.76 8.22
N GLU A 72 15.01 5.09 9.16
CA GLU A 72 15.10 3.62 9.20
C GLU A 72 13.71 2.98 9.35
N LEU A 73 12.91 3.44 10.31
CA LEU A 73 11.59 2.89 10.58
C LEU A 73 10.65 3.04 9.37
N LYS A 74 10.75 4.17 8.65
CA LYS A 74 10.00 4.38 7.41
C LYS A 74 10.39 3.36 6.35
N ALA A 75 11.69 3.11 6.17
CA ALA A 75 12.17 2.11 5.20
C ALA A 75 11.76 0.68 5.60
N GLU A 76 11.88 0.31 6.88
CA GLU A 76 11.40 -0.98 7.43
C GLU A 76 9.90 -1.17 7.17
N MET A 77 9.10 -0.11 7.37
CA MET A 77 7.65 -0.14 7.12
C MET A 77 7.33 -0.29 5.63
N GLU A 78 7.99 0.47 4.75
CA GLU A 78 7.81 0.38 3.30
C GLU A 78 8.20 -1.01 2.76
N GLU A 79 9.26 -1.61 3.31
CA GLU A 79 9.66 -2.98 2.99
C GLU A 79 8.63 -4.00 3.48
N ALA A 80 8.16 -3.89 4.73
CA ALA A 80 7.16 -4.81 5.27
C ALA A 80 5.83 -4.76 4.49
N LEU A 81 5.37 -3.55 4.11
CA LEU A 81 4.17 -3.36 3.29
C LEU A 81 4.32 -3.97 1.90
N ARG A 82 5.49 -3.80 1.27
CA ARG A 82 5.81 -4.42 -0.02
C ARG A 82 5.84 -5.93 0.08
N ASN A 83 6.52 -6.47 1.10
CA ASN A 83 6.60 -7.91 1.33
C ASN A 83 5.21 -8.51 1.61
N PHE A 84 4.34 -7.81 2.35
CA PHE A 84 2.96 -8.24 2.55
C PHE A 84 2.22 -8.34 1.20
N TRP A 85 2.32 -7.30 0.38
CA TRP A 85 1.69 -7.27 -0.95
C TRP A 85 2.23 -8.34 -1.91
N GLU A 86 3.55 -8.60 -1.89
CA GLU A 86 4.20 -9.63 -2.71
C GLU A 86 3.98 -11.05 -2.19
N SER A 87 3.72 -11.21 -0.88
CA SER A 87 3.48 -12.50 -0.24
C SER A 87 2.02 -12.93 -0.23
N GLU A 88 1.09 -12.06 -0.60
CA GLU A 88 -0.25 -12.52 -0.96
C GLU A 88 -0.12 -13.44 -2.17
N PRO A 89 -0.45 -14.74 -2.05
CA PRO A 89 -0.65 -15.53 -3.24
C PRO A 89 -1.82 -14.84 -3.96
N THR A 90 -1.58 -14.25 -5.13
CA THR A 90 -2.65 -13.83 -6.03
C THR A 90 -3.67 -14.95 -6.03
N GLY A 91 -4.82 -14.70 -5.39
CA GLY A 91 -5.78 -15.72 -5.00
C GLY A 91 -6.40 -16.37 -6.23
N GLY A 92 -5.67 -17.28 -6.86
CA GLY A 92 -6.22 -18.35 -7.68
C GLY A 92 -6.74 -19.42 -6.72
N GLN A 93 -7.99 -19.26 -6.30
CA GLN A 93 -8.82 -20.28 -5.65
C GLN A 93 -8.83 -21.62 -6.46
N PRO A 94 -9.21 -22.77 -5.83
CA PRO A 94 -8.91 -24.14 -6.28
C PRO A 94 -9.24 -24.51 -7.72
#